data_AF-B0N4B4-F1
#
_entry.id   AF-B0N4B4-F1
#
_cell.length_a   1.000
_cell.length_b   1.000
_cell.length_c   1.000
_cell.angle_alpha   90.00
_cell.angle_beta   90.00
_cell.angle_gamma   90.00
#
_symmetry.space_group_name_H-M   'P 1'
#
loop_
_entity.id
_entity.type
_entity.pdbx_description
1 polymer ?
#
loop_
_entity_poly.entity_id
_entity_poly.type
_entity_poly.pdbx_seq_one_letter_code
_entity_poly.pdbx_strand_id
1 'polypeptide(L)'
;MARECIHKYLEEHKSNYQGKYRCHSCVQTKKFEHKFHYYIRDTQFREINVFVTLDYAGPEVKTVFSVDLHEQEEEYITKDALKQIIYFNKYRTILHCHVFQHYINSKNTENMLEPLDYRNILDYLEYHRGTNQETIDEFYDFFMPYLKRLIRNGNYKRFMDSLNLLLDKIIYEYEWDGTTAKYLDTQYQYHLYYFRIIIRMVFDDLDIFYDQVKEPLLEAIWRLCNSQRFAFAIMTDFGNLVLSHYRVTKAIFNYVDARFQKEGDSNIVIPYLKAIFESDADGYRNAAMDVIRFVMNDMLTFANHDLQLAIGNSIVQNEGYDLLINLFSKDYNTFVFVCFPISTFPPEYREPIREELEKAIRFYAGRMEHDEYRLSSFEQVSNINRLLMENYKEYGKNG
;
A
#
# COMPACT_ATOMS: atom_id res chain seq x y z
N MET A 1 -0.84 -3.47 37.76
CA MET A 1 -1.48 -4.79 37.60
C MET A 1 -1.80 -5.16 36.14
N ALA A 2 -2.87 -4.68 35.49
CA ALA A 2 -3.22 -5.14 34.13
C ALA A 2 -2.18 -4.83 33.02
N ARG A 3 -1.39 -3.75 33.15
CA ARG A 3 -0.25 -3.49 32.25
C ARG A 3 0.97 -4.34 32.60
N GLU A 4 1.15 -4.68 33.87
CA GLU A 4 2.28 -5.49 34.34
C GLU A 4 2.15 -6.93 33.87
N CYS A 5 0.94 -7.51 33.84
CA CYS A 5 0.75 -8.87 33.33
C CYS A 5 1.07 -8.99 31.82
N ILE A 6 0.73 -7.96 31.04
CA ILE A 6 1.11 -7.90 29.61
C ILE A 6 2.64 -7.82 29.45
N HIS A 7 3.30 -6.92 30.17
CA HIS A 7 4.76 -6.78 30.09
C HIS A 7 5.46 -8.06 30.54
N LYS A 8 5.01 -8.66 31.64
CA LYS A 8 5.50 -9.96 32.13
C LYS A 8 5.37 -11.04 31.05
N TYR A 9 4.19 -11.16 30.43
CA TYR A 9 3.97 -12.13 29.35
C TYR A 9 4.96 -11.94 28.20
N LEU A 10 5.15 -10.69 27.74
CA LEU A 10 6.06 -10.36 26.64
C LEU A 10 7.55 -10.62 26.98
N GLU A 11 7.93 -10.52 28.25
CA GLU A 11 9.30 -10.79 28.72
C GLU A 11 9.59 -12.28 28.87
N GLU A 12 8.62 -13.05 29.37
CA GLU A 12 8.74 -14.49 29.63
C GLU A 12 8.64 -15.32 28.34
N HIS A 13 7.86 -14.88 27.35
CA HIS A 13 7.59 -15.62 26.12
C HIS A 13 8.43 -15.06 24.97
N LYS A 14 9.69 -15.48 24.89
CA LYS A 14 10.63 -15.10 23.82
C LYS A 14 10.68 -16.15 22.71
N SER A 15 9.68 -16.17 21.84
CA SER A 15 9.77 -16.92 20.58
C SER A 15 10.54 -16.17 19.47
N ASN A 16 11.33 -16.93 18.71
CA ASN A 16 11.98 -16.51 17.45
C ASN A 16 11.10 -16.80 16.22
N TYR A 17 9.91 -17.37 16.41
CA TYR A 17 9.00 -17.68 15.31
C TYR A 17 8.48 -16.39 14.66
N GLN A 18 8.66 -16.30 13.34
CA GLN A 18 8.09 -15.23 12.52
C GLN A 18 6.76 -15.73 11.97
N GLY A 19 5.66 -15.35 12.63
CA GLY A 19 4.33 -15.71 12.17
C GLY A 19 3.91 -14.93 10.92
N LYS A 20 3.11 -15.61 10.09
CA LYS A 20 2.55 -15.01 8.88
C LYS A 20 1.18 -14.37 9.10
N TYR A 21 0.54 -14.60 10.25
CA TYR A 21 -0.78 -14.08 10.58
C TYR A 21 -0.82 -12.56 10.58
N ARG A 22 -1.92 -11.98 10.07
CA ARG A 22 -2.14 -10.54 10.06
C ARG A 22 -3.43 -10.20 10.78
N CYS A 23 -3.40 -9.12 11.55
CA CYS A 23 -4.57 -8.63 12.27
C CYS A 23 -5.44 -7.82 11.31
N HIS A 24 -6.69 -8.22 11.11
CA HIS A 24 -7.67 -7.44 10.36
C HIS A 24 -8.29 -6.34 11.22
N SER A 25 -8.80 -6.71 12.40
CA SER A 25 -9.56 -5.82 13.27
C SER A 25 -9.50 -6.26 14.73
N CYS A 26 -9.78 -5.34 15.65
CA CYS A 26 -9.86 -5.64 17.08
C CYS A 26 -10.96 -4.84 17.81
N VAL A 27 -11.73 -5.52 18.65
CA VAL A 27 -12.81 -4.89 19.42
C VAL A 27 -12.60 -5.12 20.90
N GLN A 28 -12.57 -4.04 21.67
CA GLN A 28 -12.66 -4.13 23.12
C GLN A 28 -14.06 -4.59 23.50
N THR A 29 -14.18 -5.67 24.27
CA THR A 29 -15.47 -6.20 24.75
C THR A 29 -15.69 -5.89 26.23
N LYS A 30 -14.61 -5.83 27.02
CA LYS A 30 -14.63 -5.38 28.41
C LYS A 30 -13.40 -4.52 28.69
N LYS A 31 -13.35 -3.89 29.87
CA LYS A 31 -12.23 -3.02 30.28
C LYS A 31 -10.84 -3.67 30.08
N PHE A 32 -10.72 -4.97 30.31
CA PHE A 32 -9.49 -5.74 30.16
C PHE A 32 -9.66 -6.98 29.27
N GLU A 33 -10.61 -6.91 28.32
CA GLU A 33 -10.86 -8.00 27.36
C GLU A 33 -10.98 -7.42 25.96
N HIS A 34 -10.24 -8.00 25.01
CA HIS A 34 -10.30 -7.66 23.60
C HIS A 34 -10.56 -8.92 22.77
N LYS A 35 -11.30 -8.75 21.68
CA LYS A 35 -11.41 -9.73 20.62
C LYS A 35 -10.64 -9.26 19.41
N PHE A 36 -9.84 -10.14 18.84
CA PHE A 36 -9.09 -9.89 17.62
C PHE A 36 -9.60 -10.82 16.52
N HIS A 37 -9.53 -10.31 15.29
CA HIS A 37 -9.72 -11.08 14.08
C HIS A 37 -8.39 -11.08 13.32
N TYR A 38 -7.72 -12.22 13.32
CA TYR A 38 -6.54 -12.48 12.52
C TYR A 38 -6.90 -13.33 11.30
N TYR A 39 -6.05 -13.26 10.28
CA TYR A 39 -6.15 -14.14 9.12
C TYR A 39 -4.79 -14.57 8.61
N ILE A 40 -4.81 -15.68 7.89
CA ILE A 40 -3.71 -16.19 7.08
C ILE A 40 -4.25 -16.67 5.74
N ARG A 41 -3.46 -16.58 4.67
CA ARG A 41 -3.78 -17.23 3.39
C ARG A 41 -2.90 -18.44 3.19
N ASP A 42 -3.52 -19.56 2.80
CA ASP A 42 -2.79 -20.78 2.42
C ASP A 42 -2.10 -20.62 1.05
N THR A 43 -1.39 -21.64 0.59
CA THR A 43 -0.68 -21.62 -0.71
C THR A 43 -1.61 -21.56 -1.93
N GLN A 44 -2.91 -21.76 -1.73
CA GLN A 44 -3.98 -21.58 -2.72
C GLN A 44 -4.72 -20.25 -2.54
N PHE A 45 -4.19 -19.36 -1.68
CA PHE A 45 -4.76 -18.08 -1.30
C PHE A 45 -6.13 -18.15 -0.64
N ARG A 46 -6.52 -19.29 -0.09
CA ARG A 46 -7.73 -19.40 0.72
C ARG A 46 -7.46 -18.78 2.08
N GLU A 47 -8.35 -17.88 2.47
CA GLU A 47 -8.26 -17.18 3.74
C GLU A 47 -8.77 -18.07 4.89
N ILE A 48 -7.96 -18.16 5.94
CA ILE A 48 -8.27 -18.84 7.19
C ILE A 48 -8.40 -17.76 8.25
N ASN A 49 -9.59 -17.66 8.80
CA ASN A 49 -9.94 -16.66 9.80
C ASN A 49 -9.76 -17.22 11.22
N VAL A 50 -9.04 -16.48 12.05
CA VAL A 50 -8.69 -16.82 13.44
C VAL A 50 -9.24 -15.73 14.36
N PHE A 51 -10.25 -16.06 15.15
CA PHE A 51 -10.76 -15.17 16.18
C PHE A 51 -10.09 -15.49 17.51
N VAL A 52 -9.54 -14.47 18.16
CA VAL A 52 -8.91 -14.57 19.47
C VAL A 52 -9.69 -13.74 20.46
N THR A 53 -9.99 -14.30 21.62
CA THR A 53 -10.40 -13.54 22.80
C THR A 53 -9.24 -13.49 23.77
N LEU A 54 -8.82 -12.29 24.17
CA LEU A 54 -7.71 -12.04 25.08
C LEU A 54 -8.23 -11.31 26.32
N ASP A 55 -8.12 -11.95 27.48
CA ASP A 55 -8.46 -11.40 28.80
C ASP A 55 -7.17 -11.20 29.63
N TYR A 56 -6.99 -9.99 30.13
CA TYR A 56 -5.85 -9.58 30.96
C TYR A 56 -6.31 -8.85 32.23
N ALA A 57 -7.53 -9.13 32.71
CA ALA A 57 -8.05 -8.60 33.97
C ALA A 57 -7.32 -9.18 35.19
N GLY A 58 -6.80 -10.40 35.07
CA GLY A 58 -6.15 -11.16 36.14
C GLY A 58 -4.62 -11.02 36.21
N PRO A 59 -3.95 -11.85 37.03
CA PRO A 59 -2.49 -11.85 37.14
C PRO A 59 -1.78 -12.42 35.90
N GLU A 60 -2.50 -13.14 35.06
CA GLU A 60 -2.00 -13.81 33.85
C GLU A 60 -2.87 -13.46 32.65
N VAL A 61 -2.26 -13.46 31.46
CA VAL A 61 -2.96 -13.29 30.18
C VAL A 61 -3.63 -14.61 29.82
N LYS A 62 -4.93 -14.56 29.52
CA LYS A 62 -5.71 -15.70 29.06
C LYS A 62 -6.15 -15.50 27.63
N THR A 63 -5.94 -16.50 26.79
CA THR A 63 -6.29 -16.48 25.37
C THR A 63 -7.20 -17.65 25.03
N VAL A 64 -8.20 -17.38 24.18
CA VAL A 64 -9.09 -18.39 23.61
C VAL A 64 -9.13 -18.18 22.11
N PHE A 65 -8.64 -19.17 21.35
CA PHE A 65 -8.64 -19.19 19.90
C PHE A 65 -9.91 -19.89 19.37
N SER A 66 -10.42 -19.44 18.22
CA SER A 66 -11.57 -20.07 17.55
C SER A 66 -11.21 -21.31 16.75
N VAL A 67 -9.92 -21.58 16.56
CA VAL A 67 -9.39 -22.71 15.81
C VAL A 67 -8.20 -23.30 16.58
N ASP A 68 -7.95 -24.58 16.37
CA ASP A 68 -6.78 -25.26 16.93
C ASP A 68 -5.51 -24.82 16.17
N LEU A 69 -4.56 -24.21 16.87
CA LEU A 69 -3.29 -23.74 16.33
C LEU A 69 -2.11 -24.44 17.01
N HIS A 70 -0.93 -24.39 16.37
CA HIS A 70 0.30 -24.81 17.04
C HIS A 70 0.69 -23.78 18.11
N GLU A 71 1.28 -24.23 19.23
CA GLU A 71 1.64 -23.38 20.38
C GLU A 71 2.47 -22.14 19.98
N GLN A 72 3.40 -22.29 19.03
CA GLN A 72 4.22 -21.17 18.52
C GLN A 72 3.39 -20.12 17.75
N GLU A 73 2.33 -20.52 17.07
CA GLU A 73 1.43 -19.63 16.35
C GLU A 73 0.52 -18.88 17.32
N GLU A 74 0.01 -19.59 18.33
CA GLU A 74 -0.75 -18.99 19.44
C GLU A 74 0.09 -17.93 20.16
N GLU A 75 1.35 -18.25 20.49
CA GLU A 75 2.27 -17.31 21.14
C GLU A 75 2.52 -16.07 20.25
N TYR A 76 2.74 -16.27 18.94
CA TYR A 76 2.93 -15.16 18.00
C TYR A 76 1.72 -14.22 17.95
N ILE A 77 0.52 -14.77 17.75
CA ILE A 77 -0.72 -14.00 17.68
C ILE A 77 -0.96 -13.27 19.01
N THR A 78 -0.78 -13.96 20.13
CA THR A 78 -0.96 -13.38 21.46
C THR A 78 -0.01 -12.20 21.68
N LYS A 79 1.28 -12.36 21.35
CA LYS A 79 2.28 -11.29 21.50
C LYS A 79 1.97 -10.10 20.61
N ASP A 80 1.54 -10.34 19.38
CA ASP A 80 1.14 -9.27 18.47
C ASP A 80 -0.08 -8.50 19.02
N ALA A 81 -1.14 -9.20 19.42
CA ALA A 81 -2.34 -8.62 20.01
C ALA A 81 -2.01 -7.79 21.27
N LEU A 82 -1.15 -8.30 22.15
CA LEU A 82 -0.69 -7.60 23.35
C LEU A 82 0.08 -6.31 23.03
N LYS A 83 0.95 -6.33 22.01
CA LYS A 83 1.67 -5.13 21.55
C LYS A 83 0.70 -4.08 21.00
N GLN A 84 -0.32 -4.51 20.26
CA GLN A 84 -1.39 -3.62 19.79
C GLN A 84 -2.16 -3.00 20.96
N ILE A 85 -2.53 -3.78 21.98
CA ILE A 85 -3.18 -3.25 23.20
C ILE A 85 -2.29 -2.22 23.91
N ILE A 86 -0.98 -2.47 24.04
CA ILE A 86 -0.03 -1.49 24.60
C ILE A 86 -0.04 -0.21 23.77
N TYR A 87 -0.06 -0.33 22.44
CA TYR A 87 -0.11 0.82 21.55
C TYR A 87 -1.39 1.65 21.75
N PHE A 88 -2.57 1.02 21.75
CA PHE A 88 -3.86 1.69 21.95
C PHE A 88 -3.95 2.38 23.31
N ASN A 89 -3.41 1.75 24.35
CA ASN A 89 -3.40 2.28 25.72
C ASN A 89 -2.61 3.58 25.91
N LYS A 90 -1.88 4.06 24.89
CA LYS A 90 -1.23 5.37 24.87
C LYS A 90 -2.21 6.50 24.58
N TYR A 91 -3.37 6.19 24.00
CA TYR A 91 -4.37 7.17 23.58
C TYR A 91 -5.55 7.19 24.54
N ARG A 92 -6.20 8.35 24.61
CA ARG A 92 -7.45 8.52 25.35
C ARG A 92 -8.62 8.03 24.50
N THR A 93 -9.58 7.39 25.14
CA THR A 93 -10.91 7.07 24.60
C THR A 93 -11.98 7.70 25.48
N ILE A 94 -13.10 8.10 24.88
CA ILE A 94 -14.30 8.48 25.63
C ILE A 94 -15.48 7.56 25.34
N LEU A 95 -15.43 6.79 24.25
CA LEU A 95 -16.49 5.86 23.90
C LEU A 95 -16.27 4.52 24.61
N HIS A 96 -17.26 4.11 25.41
CA HIS A 96 -17.20 2.83 26.11
C HIS A 96 -17.54 1.68 25.14
N CYS A 97 -16.90 0.50 25.29
CA CYS A 97 -17.10 -0.63 24.40
C CYS A 97 -18.57 -1.04 24.18
N HIS A 98 -19.39 -1.04 25.23
CA HIS A 98 -20.82 -1.39 25.14
C HIS A 98 -21.69 -0.40 24.34
N VAL A 99 -21.21 0.79 23.98
CA VAL A 99 -22.03 1.80 23.29
C VAL A 99 -21.72 1.97 21.81
N PHE A 100 -20.73 1.26 21.24
CA PHE A 100 -20.36 1.38 19.83
C PHE A 100 -21.56 1.16 18.89
N GLN A 101 -22.29 0.05 19.04
CA GLN A 101 -23.46 -0.24 18.21
C GLN A 101 -24.51 0.87 18.28
N HIS A 102 -24.80 1.35 19.50
CA HIS A 102 -25.79 2.41 19.70
C HIS A 102 -25.32 3.72 19.06
N TYR A 103 -24.05 4.08 19.23
CA TYR A 103 -23.46 5.27 18.62
C TYR A 103 -23.53 5.21 17.09
N ILE A 104 -23.10 4.10 16.49
CA ILE A 104 -23.14 3.88 15.04
C ILE A 104 -24.59 3.97 14.53
N ASN A 105 -25.53 3.31 15.20
CA ASN A 105 -26.95 3.34 14.82
C ASN A 105 -27.56 4.74 14.94
N SER A 106 -27.09 5.56 15.89
CA SER A 106 -27.58 6.93 16.08
C SER A 106 -27.19 7.86 14.93
N LYS A 107 -26.15 7.51 14.15
CA LYS A 107 -25.51 8.37 13.15
C LYS A 107 -25.16 9.78 13.66
N ASN A 108 -24.98 9.93 14.98
CA ASN A 108 -24.70 11.21 15.61
C ASN A 108 -23.23 11.59 15.36
N THR A 109 -23.03 12.61 14.52
CA THR A 109 -21.70 13.18 14.22
C THR A 109 -21.42 14.48 15.00
N GLU A 110 -22.37 14.94 15.83
CA GLU A 110 -22.25 16.16 16.63
C GLU A 110 -21.29 15.99 17.81
N ASN A 111 -21.11 14.77 18.33
CA ASN A 111 -20.17 14.53 19.42
C ASN A 111 -18.72 14.46 18.89
N MET A 112 -17.82 15.21 19.51
CA MET A 112 -16.37 15.15 19.22
C MET A 112 -15.70 14.05 20.03
N LEU A 113 -15.55 12.86 19.43
CA LEU A 113 -14.83 11.75 20.04
C LEU A 113 -13.31 11.95 19.99
N GLU A 114 -12.56 11.13 20.73
CA GLU A 114 -11.10 11.11 20.66
C GLU A 114 -10.60 10.40 19.39
N PRO A 115 -9.38 10.71 18.90
CA PRO A 115 -8.82 10.09 17.70
C PRO A 115 -8.89 8.55 17.69
N LEU A 116 -8.58 7.91 18.82
CA LEU A 116 -8.63 6.46 18.94
C LEU A 116 -10.07 5.92 18.89
N ASP A 117 -11.07 6.68 19.33
CA ASP A 117 -12.47 6.23 19.26
C ASP A 117 -12.92 6.04 17.80
N TYR A 118 -12.46 6.89 16.87
CA TYR A 118 -12.76 6.72 15.44
C TYR A 118 -12.08 5.48 14.86
N ARG A 119 -10.82 5.22 15.21
CA ARG A 119 -10.17 3.95 14.84
C ARG A 119 -10.95 2.76 15.40
N ASN A 120 -11.37 2.82 16.66
CA ASN A 120 -12.16 1.75 17.28
C ASN A 120 -13.53 1.57 16.61
N ILE A 121 -14.15 2.63 16.07
CA ILE A 121 -15.37 2.52 15.26
C ILE A 121 -15.08 1.73 13.98
N LEU A 122 -13.98 2.02 13.28
CA LEU A 122 -13.58 1.26 12.09
C LEU A 122 -13.33 -0.22 12.45
N ASP A 123 -12.56 -0.49 13.50
CA ASP A 123 -12.32 -1.86 13.96
C ASP A 123 -13.62 -2.59 14.34
N TYR A 124 -14.56 -1.89 14.99
CA TYR A 124 -15.89 -2.44 15.32
C TYR A 124 -16.68 -2.81 14.07
N LEU A 125 -16.73 -1.91 13.09
CA LEU A 125 -17.44 -2.12 11.84
C LEU A 125 -16.85 -3.32 11.09
N GLU A 126 -15.53 -3.39 10.94
CA GLU A 126 -14.87 -4.49 10.23
C GLU A 126 -14.97 -5.83 10.96
N TYR A 127 -14.85 -5.85 12.29
CA TYR A 127 -14.98 -7.08 13.07
C TYR A 127 -16.38 -7.70 12.94
N HIS A 128 -17.42 -6.87 12.88
CA HIS A 128 -18.82 -7.34 12.83
C HIS A 128 -19.40 -7.48 11.43
N ARG A 129 -18.90 -6.72 10.44
CA ARG A 129 -19.48 -6.64 9.09
C ARG A 129 -18.49 -7.04 7.99
N GLY A 130 -17.24 -7.34 8.35
CA GLY A 130 -16.17 -7.64 7.41
C GLY A 130 -15.57 -6.40 6.77
N THR A 131 -14.43 -6.57 6.10
CA THR A 131 -13.73 -5.51 5.38
C THR A 131 -14.19 -5.47 3.93
N ASN A 132 -15.06 -4.52 3.60
CA ASN A 132 -15.58 -4.30 2.25
C ASN A 132 -15.94 -2.81 2.06
N GLN A 133 -16.27 -2.42 0.83
CA GLN A 133 -16.57 -1.02 0.50
C GLN A 133 -17.71 -0.44 1.36
N GLU A 134 -18.80 -1.20 1.59
CA GLU A 134 -19.94 -0.72 2.39
C GLU A 134 -19.56 -0.39 3.84
N THR A 135 -18.76 -1.27 4.47
CA THR A 135 -18.22 -1.05 5.82
C THR A 135 -17.34 0.20 5.87
N ILE A 136 -16.47 0.39 4.87
CA ILE A 136 -15.56 1.53 4.83
C ILE A 136 -16.32 2.85 4.57
N ASP A 137 -17.32 2.83 3.68
CA ASP A 137 -18.16 3.98 3.40
C ASP A 137 -18.91 4.46 4.66
N GLU A 138 -19.49 3.51 5.41
CA GLU A 138 -20.16 3.81 6.68
C GLU A 138 -19.21 4.38 7.73
N PHE A 139 -17.95 3.91 7.80
CA PHE A 139 -16.96 4.51 8.69
C PHE A 139 -16.72 6.00 8.34
N TYR A 140 -16.56 6.30 7.05
CA TYR A 140 -16.28 7.66 6.61
C TYR A 140 -17.46 8.62 6.73
N ASP A 141 -18.70 8.11 6.84
CA ASP A 141 -19.87 8.92 7.25
C ASP A 141 -19.67 9.59 8.63
N PHE A 142 -18.89 8.96 9.52
CA PHE A 142 -18.53 9.54 10.82
C PHE A 142 -17.21 10.32 10.74
N PHE A 143 -16.22 9.76 10.05
CA PHE A 143 -14.85 10.28 10.08
C PHE A 143 -14.71 11.58 9.28
N MET A 144 -15.35 11.70 8.11
CA MET A 144 -15.22 12.90 7.26
C MET A 144 -15.81 14.16 7.89
N PRO A 145 -17.04 14.15 8.48
CA PRO A 145 -17.56 15.31 9.20
C PRO A 145 -16.67 15.72 10.38
N TYR A 146 -16.11 14.75 11.09
CA TYR A 146 -15.19 14.99 12.20
C TYR A 146 -13.92 15.71 11.74
N LEU A 147 -13.25 15.21 10.69
CA LEU A 147 -12.05 15.86 10.13
C LEU A 147 -12.34 17.29 9.66
N LYS A 148 -13.46 17.51 8.97
CA LYS A 148 -13.88 18.85 8.52
C LYS A 148 -14.09 19.81 9.69
N ARG A 149 -14.68 19.33 10.78
CA ARG A 149 -14.90 20.13 11.98
C ARG A 149 -13.60 20.45 12.72
N LEU A 150 -12.63 19.53 12.73
CA LEU A 150 -11.33 19.80 13.31
C LEU A 150 -10.61 20.96 12.62
N ILE A 151 -10.62 20.99 11.29
CA ILE A 151 -10.07 22.10 10.51
C ILE A 151 -10.80 23.41 10.83
N ARG A 152 -12.15 23.41 10.80
CA ARG A 152 -12.96 24.59 11.14
C ARG A 152 -12.67 25.14 12.54
N ASN A 153 -12.34 24.28 13.49
CA ASN A 153 -12.01 24.65 14.86
C ASN A 153 -10.52 24.93 15.07
N GLY A 154 -9.68 24.88 14.02
CA GLY A 154 -8.23 25.07 14.10
C GLY A 154 -7.49 23.98 14.88
N ASN A 155 -8.07 22.78 15.02
CA ASN A 155 -7.48 21.68 15.79
C ASN A 155 -6.69 20.71 14.88
N TYR A 156 -5.63 21.24 14.28
CA TYR A 156 -4.75 20.53 13.34
C TYR A 156 -4.01 19.35 13.98
N LYS A 157 -3.70 19.43 15.28
CA LYS A 157 -3.03 18.33 16.00
C LYS A 157 -3.92 17.11 16.07
N ARG A 158 -5.15 17.28 16.54
CA ARG A 158 -6.09 16.18 16.66
C ARG A 158 -6.50 15.62 15.29
N PHE A 159 -6.47 16.45 14.23
CA PHE A 159 -6.61 15.99 12.85
C PHE A 159 -5.48 15.03 12.46
N MET A 160 -4.23 15.44 12.66
CA MET A 160 -3.09 14.61 12.29
C MET A 160 -2.97 13.35 13.16
N ASP A 161 -3.30 13.44 14.45
CA ASP A 161 -3.34 12.27 15.33
C ASP A 161 -4.37 11.24 14.83
N SER A 162 -5.55 11.71 14.42
CA SER A 162 -6.60 10.86 13.83
C SER A 162 -6.19 10.26 12.49
N LEU A 163 -5.57 11.04 11.61
CA LEU A 163 -5.11 10.56 10.32
C LEU A 163 -3.99 9.52 10.48
N ASN A 164 -3.01 9.75 11.36
CA ASN A 164 -1.93 8.79 11.60
C ASN A 164 -2.45 7.48 12.20
N LEU A 165 -3.42 7.53 13.11
CA LEU A 165 -4.07 6.32 13.63
C LEU A 165 -4.82 5.52 12.57
N LEU A 166 -5.44 6.20 11.60
CA LEU A 166 -6.07 5.55 10.45
C LEU A 166 -5.03 4.95 9.50
N LEU A 167 -3.94 5.68 9.22
CA LEU A 167 -2.81 5.18 8.43
C LEU A 167 -2.19 3.94 9.09
N ASP A 168 -2.05 3.89 10.42
CA ASP A 168 -1.52 2.72 11.13
C ASP A 168 -2.44 1.50 11.07
N LYS A 169 -3.72 1.72 10.84
CA LYS A 169 -4.73 0.66 10.84
C LYS A 169 -4.67 -0.07 9.49
N ILE A 170 -4.75 0.67 8.38
CA ILE A 170 -5.05 0.09 7.06
C ILE A 170 -3.95 -0.88 6.61
N ILE A 171 -4.35 -2.04 6.09
CA ILE A 171 -3.44 -2.98 5.44
C ILE A 171 -3.19 -2.50 4.00
N TYR A 172 -2.00 -1.96 3.75
CA TYR A 172 -1.62 -1.43 2.43
C TYR A 172 -1.04 -2.51 1.52
N GLU A 173 0.07 -3.09 1.92
CA GLU A 173 0.83 -3.98 1.04
C GLU A 173 1.33 -5.16 1.87
N TYR A 174 0.56 -6.24 1.83
CA TYR A 174 0.99 -7.50 2.42
C TYR A 174 0.93 -8.63 1.40
N GLU A 175 2.06 -9.31 1.26
CA GLU A 175 2.26 -10.36 0.27
C GLU A 175 2.10 -11.74 0.92
N TRP A 176 1.30 -12.58 0.31
CA TRP A 176 1.17 -13.99 0.61
C TRP A 176 1.84 -14.81 -0.48
N ASP A 177 2.72 -15.73 -0.09
CA ASP A 177 3.36 -16.64 -1.02
C ASP A 177 2.47 -17.86 -1.31
N GLY A 178 2.13 -18.04 -2.58
CA GLY A 178 1.51 -19.26 -3.09
C GLY A 178 2.54 -20.22 -3.68
N THR A 179 2.08 -21.31 -4.29
CA THR A 179 2.98 -22.30 -4.91
C THR A 179 3.73 -21.76 -6.12
N THR A 180 3.07 -20.94 -6.94
CA THR A 180 3.59 -20.44 -8.23
C THR A 180 3.39 -18.94 -8.45
N ALA A 181 2.75 -18.27 -7.50
CA ALA A 181 2.39 -16.86 -7.56
C ALA A 181 2.39 -16.29 -6.14
N LYS A 182 2.21 -14.99 -6.03
CA LYS A 182 1.89 -14.29 -4.80
C LYS A 182 0.48 -13.71 -4.84
N TYR A 183 -0.06 -13.42 -3.68
CA TYR A 183 -1.30 -12.66 -3.53
C TYR A 183 -1.00 -11.40 -2.73
N LEU A 184 -1.48 -10.27 -3.21
CA LEU A 184 -1.31 -8.99 -2.56
C LEU A 184 -2.63 -8.57 -1.92
N ASP A 185 -2.62 -8.36 -0.61
CA ASP A 185 -3.73 -7.73 0.07
C ASP A 185 -3.85 -6.27 -0.35
N THR A 186 -5.08 -5.85 -0.64
CA THR A 186 -5.38 -4.55 -1.23
C THR A 186 -6.50 -3.83 -0.50
N GLN A 187 -6.62 -4.02 0.83
CA GLN A 187 -7.64 -3.37 1.65
C GLN A 187 -7.67 -1.84 1.47
N TYR A 188 -6.50 -1.21 1.30
CA TYR A 188 -6.42 0.24 1.07
C TYR A 188 -7.28 0.73 -0.10
N GLN A 189 -7.63 -0.13 -1.07
CA GLN A 189 -8.44 0.24 -2.22
C GLN A 189 -9.78 0.83 -1.81
N TYR A 190 -10.41 0.27 -0.78
CA TYR A 190 -11.67 0.78 -0.23
C TYR A 190 -11.56 2.20 0.34
N HIS A 191 -10.34 2.63 0.71
CA HIS A 191 -10.07 3.94 1.31
C HIS A 191 -9.63 5.01 0.30
N LEU A 192 -9.26 4.63 -0.93
CA LEU A 192 -8.63 5.52 -1.92
C LEU A 192 -9.40 6.82 -2.14
N TYR A 193 -10.72 6.72 -2.37
CA TYR A 193 -11.57 7.88 -2.61
C TYR A 193 -11.51 8.89 -1.46
N TYR A 194 -11.61 8.40 -0.22
CA TYR A 194 -11.61 9.25 0.97
C TYR A 194 -10.25 9.87 1.25
N PHE A 195 -9.15 9.13 1.02
CA PHE A 195 -7.82 9.69 1.15
C PHE A 195 -7.55 10.82 0.16
N ARG A 196 -8.05 10.73 -1.08
CA ARG A 196 -7.97 11.85 -2.04
C ARG A 196 -8.66 13.10 -1.49
N ILE A 197 -9.82 12.96 -0.84
CA ILE A 197 -10.50 14.08 -0.19
C ILE A 197 -9.70 14.62 1.00
N ILE A 198 -9.19 13.73 1.86
CA ILE A 198 -8.40 14.12 3.04
C ILE A 198 -7.13 14.87 2.60
N ILE A 199 -6.44 14.40 1.57
CA ILE A 199 -5.26 15.05 1.00
C ILE A 199 -5.60 16.44 0.53
N ARG A 200 -6.71 16.64 -0.17
CA ARG A 200 -7.18 17.98 -0.58
C ARG A 200 -7.45 18.89 0.62
N MET A 201 -8.06 18.36 1.68
CA MET A 201 -8.28 19.11 2.91
C MET A 201 -6.96 19.55 3.58
N VAL A 202 -5.94 18.70 3.56
CA VAL A 202 -4.60 19.07 4.07
C VAL A 202 -3.92 20.06 3.14
N PHE A 203 -4.07 19.89 1.83
CA PHE A 203 -3.52 20.78 0.81
C PHE A 203 -4.02 22.22 0.99
N ASP A 204 -5.33 22.41 1.17
CA ASP A 204 -5.94 23.74 1.32
C ASP A 204 -5.34 24.56 2.48
N ASP A 205 -4.88 23.87 3.54
CA ASP A 205 -4.33 24.46 4.76
C ASP A 205 -2.85 24.04 5.02
N LEU A 206 -2.11 23.64 3.98
CA LEU A 206 -0.83 22.92 4.14
C LEU A 206 0.20 23.68 5.00
N ASP A 207 0.33 24.98 4.79
CA ASP A 207 1.29 25.80 5.57
C ASP A 207 0.93 25.83 7.05
N ILE A 208 -0.36 25.86 7.38
CA ILE A 208 -0.84 25.85 8.77
C ILE A 208 -0.56 24.50 9.42
N PHE A 209 -0.83 23.41 8.70
CA PHE A 209 -0.45 22.07 9.14
C PHE A 209 1.06 21.97 9.39
N TYR A 210 1.88 22.48 8.46
CA TYR A 210 3.32 22.45 8.60
C TYR A 210 3.81 23.26 9.81
N ASP A 211 3.27 24.46 10.01
CA ASP A 211 3.72 25.34 11.10
C ASP A 211 3.25 24.86 12.49
N GLN A 212 2.05 24.27 12.59
CA GLN A 212 1.51 23.84 13.88
C GLN A 212 1.85 22.38 14.24
N VAL A 213 1.91 21.49 13.26
CA VAL A 213 1.96 20.03 13.44
C VAL A 213 2.92 19.35 12.46
N LYS A 214 4.09 19.97 12.29
CA LYS A 214 5.17 19.51 11.41
C LYS A 214 5.47 18.01 11.52
N GLU A 215 5.83 17.52 12.70
CA GLU A 215 6.30 16.14 12.87
C GLU A 215 5.21 15.11 12.52
N PRO A 216 3.96 15.22 13.04
CA PRO A 216 2.86 14.35 12.60
C PRO A 216 2.57 14.40 11.10
N LEU A 217 2.70 15.57 10.46
CA LEU A 217 2.51 15.73 9.02
C LEU A 217 3.60 14.99 8.23
N LEU A 218 4.86 15.20 8.60
CA LEU A 218 6.00 14.55 7.93
C LEU A 218 5.96 13.03 8.09
N GLU A 219 5.58 12.53 9.26
CA GLU A 219 5.40 11.10 9.52
C GLU A 219 4.26 10.52 8.65
N ALA A 220 3.15 11.22 8.50
CA ALA A 220 2.06 10.79 7.61
C ALA A 220 2.53 10.71 6.15
N ILE A 221 3.25 11.73 5.67
CA ILE A 221 3.79 11.77 4.30
C ILE A 221 4.81 10.65 4.07
N TRP A 222 5.69 10.39 5.04
CA TRP A 222 6.64 9.27 4.98
C TRP A 222 5.94 7.92 4.82
N ARG A 223 4.89 7.66 5.60
CA ARG A 223 4.09 6.42 5.51
C ARG A 223 3.39 6.29 4.17
N LEU A 224 2.83 7.39 3.68
CA LEU A 224 2.20 7.45 2.36
C LEU A 224 3.21 7.09 1.27
N CYS A 225 4.39 7.73 1.26
CA CYS A 225 5.42 7.43 0.28
C CYS A 225 5.88 5.97 0.32
N ASN A 226 5.99 5.36 1.50
CA ASN A 226 6.41 3.96 1.63
C ASN A 226 5.34 2.94 1.24
N SER A 227 4.09 3.35 1.13
CA SER A 227 3.01 2.54 0.58
C SER A 227 2.94 2.80 -0.93
N GLN A 228 3.92 2.28 -1.68
CA GLN A 228 4.20 2.69 -3.06
C GLN A 228 2.98 2.60 -3.99
N ARG A 229 2.26 1.49 -3.95
CA ARG A 229 1.05 1.23 -4.77
C ARG A 229 -0.05 2.20 -4.40
N PHE A 230 -0.23 2.42 -3.09
CA PHE A 230 -1.20 3.37 -2.58
C PHE A 230 -0.87 4.80 -3.02
N ALA A 231 0.40 5.21 -2.87
CA ALA A 231 0.89 6.52 -3.29
C ALA A 231 0.65 6.77 -4.77
N PHE A 232 0.96 5.79 -5.64
CA PHE A 232 0.68 5.93 -7.07
C PHE A 232 -0.81 5.99 -7.38
N ALA A 233 -1.64 5.21 -6.68
CA ALA A 233 -3.09 5.25 -6.86
C ALA A 233 -3.72 6.59 -6.47
N ILE A 234 -3.04 7.42 -5.66
CA ILE A 234 -3.48 8.78 -5.28
C ILE A 234 -2.51 9.87 -5.76
N MET A 235 -1.62 9.55 -6.69
CA MET A 235 -0.47 10.38 -7.06
C MET A 235 -0.84 11.78 -7.53
N THR A 236 -1.97 11.94 -8.23
CA THR A 236 -2.41 13.26 -8.68
C THR A 236 -2.66 14.20 -7.50
N ASP A 237 -3.43 13.75 -6.50
CA ASP A 237 -3.74 14.56 -5.31
C ASP A 237 -2.52 14.66 -4.38
N PHE A 238 -1.82 13.53 -4.17
CA PHE A 238 -0.66 13.45 -3.29
C PHE A 238 0.56 14.19 -3.82
N GLY A 239 0.83 14.10 -5.12
CA GLY A 239 1.88 14.85 -5.80
C GLY A 239 1.65 16.34 -5.67
N ASN A 240 0.41 16.82 -5.91
CA ASN A 240 0.06 18.21 -5.68
C ASN A 240 0.30 18.64 -4.23
N LEU A 241 -0.08 17.82 -3.25
CA LEU A 241 0.24 18.06 -1.84
C LEU A 241 1.73 18.24 -1.60
N VAL A 242 2.54 17.27 -2.04
CA VAL A 242 3.98 17.28 -1.78
C VAL A 242 4.69 18.43 -2.51
N LEU A 243 4.25 18.77 -3.73
CA LEU A 243 4.97 19.67 -4.65
C LEU A 243 4.46 21.12 -4.63
N SER A 244 3.40 21.40 -3.89
CA SER A 244 2.73 22.71 -3.87
C SER A 244 3.59 23.86 -3.37
N HIS A 245 4.26 23.69 -2.23
CA HIS A 245 4.95 24.76 -1.53
C HIS A 245 6.42 24.44 -1.31
N TYR A 246 7.31 25.18 -1.97
CA TYR A 246 8.76 24.98 -1.94
C TYR A 246 9.33 24.73 -0.53
N ARG A 247 8.91 25.53 0.46
CA ARG A 247 9.35 25.38 1.87
C ARG A 247 8.97 24.01 2.45
N VAL A 248 7.72 23.60 2.27
CA VAL A 248 7.18 22.35 2.81
C VAL A 248 7.75 21.17 2.04
N THR A 249 7.77 21.23 0.71
CA THR A 249 8.35 20.22 -0.18
C THR A 249 9.81 19.92 0.17
N LYS A 250 10.63 20.95 0.34
CA LYS A 250 12.03 20.80 0.74
C LYS A 250 12.17 20.16 2.11
N ALA A 251 11.29 20.50 3.05
CA ALA A 251 11.29 19.87 4.37
C ALA A 251 10.88 18.39 4.31
N ILE A 252 9.92 18.04 3.46
CA ILE A 252 9.52 16.66 3.19
C ILE A 252 10.71 15.86 2.68
N PHE A 253 11.38 16.32 1.62
CA PHE A 253 12.52 15.57 1.06
C PHE A 253 13.69 15.46 2.02
N ASN A 254 14.02 16.51 2.77
CA ASN A 254 15.04 16.44 3.81
C ASN A 254 14.70 15.40 4.90
N TYR A 255 13.43 15.32 5.31
CA TYR A 255 12.97 14.35 6.30
C TYR A 255 13.07 12.92 5.76
N VAL A 256 12.61 12.70 4.54
CA VAL A 256 12.64 11.42 3.82
C VAL A 256 14.07 10.93 3.62
N ASP A 257 14.99 11.79 3.19
CA ASP A 257 16.40 11.42 2.97
C ASP A 257 17.10 11.01 4.27
N ALA A 258 16.82 11.72 5.37
CA ALA A 258 17.35 11.39 6.69
C ALA A 258 16.83 10.05 7.22
N ARG A 259 15.63 9.62 6.81
CA ARG A 259 15.05 8.31 7.12
C ARG A 259 15.67 7.21 6.25
N PHE A 260 15.81 7.40 4.95
CA PHE A 260 16.41 6.40 4.06
C PHE A 260 17.85 6.05 4.42
N GLN A 261 18.65 7.03 4.86
CA GLN A 261 20.01 6.76 5.37
C GLN A 261 20.04 5.78 6.56
N LYS A 262 18.92 5.65 7.29
CA LYS A 262 18.80 4.73 8.44
C LYS A 262 18.12 3.41 8.09
N GLU A 263 17.16 3.43 7.16
CA GLU A 263 16.24 2.31 6.90
C GLU A 263 16.50 1.58 5.56
N GLY A 264 17.31 2.16 4.66
CA GLY A 264 17.61 1.61 3.32
C GLY A 264 16.67 2.13 2.24
N ASP A 265 17.17 2.25 1.00
CA ASP A 265 16.45 2.83 -0.13
C ASP A 265 15.88 1.74 -1.06
N SER A 266 14.55 1.65 -1.12
CA SER A 266 13.83 0.79 -2.07
C SER A 266 12.58 1.47 -2.62
N ASN A 267 12.46 2.79 -2.44
CA ASN A 267 11.22 3.51 -2.70
C ASN A 267 11.24 4.22 -4.05
N ILE A 268 10.36 3.81 -4.97
CA ILE A 268 10.25 4.40 -6.31
C ILE A 268 9.41 5.69 -6.37
N VAL A 269 8.60 5.98 -5.33
CA VAL A 269 7.73 7.18 -5.25
C VAL A 269 8.56 8.44 -5.02
N ILE A 270 9.61 8.35 -4.18
CA ILE A 270 10.41 9.52 -3.81
C ILE A 270 11.26 10.03 -4.98
N PRO A 271 12.03 9.20 -5.70
CA PRO A 271 12.74 9.62 -6.91
C PRO A 271 11.80 10.24 -7.94
N TYR A 272 10.61 9.66 -8.12
CA TYR A 272 9.58 10.18 -9.01
C TYR A 272 9.14 11.61 -8.61
N LEU A 273 8.78 11.81 -7.34
CA LEU A 273 8.38 13.12 -6.81
C LEU A 273 9.52 14.16 -6.88
N LYS A 274 10.75 13.75 -6.55
CA LYS A 274 11.93 14.63 -6.57
C LYS A 274 12.25 15.11 -7.97
N ALA A 275 12.21 14.23 -8.96
CA ALA A 275 12.49 14.61 -10.34
C ALA A 275 11.48 15.65 -10.85
N ILE A 276 10.20 15.54 -10.48
CA ILE A 276 9.20 16.58 -10.79
C ILE A 276 9.55 17.89 -10.09
N PHE A 277 9.86 17.85 -8.79
CA PHE A 277 10.18 19.04 -8.00
C PHE A 277 11.40 19.80 -8.54
N GLU A 278 12.43 19.05 -8.92
CA GLU A 278 13.70 19.59 -9.42
C GLU A 278 13.63 19.95 -10.92
N SER A 279 12.50 19.66 -11.58
CA SER A 279 12.34 19.80 -13.03
C SER A 279 13.40 19.03 -13.82
N ASP A 280 13.82 17.86 -13.31
CA ASP A 280 14.77 16.97 -13.95
C ASP A 280 14.04 16.02 -14.90
N ALA A 281 14.01 16.39 -16.19
CA ALA A 281 13.32 15.61 -17.22
C ALA A 281 13.92 14.21 -17.41
N ASP A 282 15.25 14.06 -17.33
CA ASP A 282 15.91 12.77 -17.51
C ASP A 282 15.72 11.89 -16.27
N GLY A 283 15.86 12.46 -15.07
CA GLY A 283 15.54 11.78 -13.82
C GLY A 283 14.09 11.33 -13.76
N TYR A 284 13.16 12.17 -14.22
CA TYR A 284 11.74 11.86 -14.23
C TYR A 284 11.41 10.72 -15.19
N ARG A 285 11.97 10.75 -16.41
CA ARG A 285 11.81 9.64 -17.36
C ARG A 285 12.37 8.33 -16.81
N ASN A 286 13.52 8.37 -16.13
CA ASN A 286 14.09 7.19 -15.48
C ASN A 286 13.20 6.66 -14.35
N ALA A 287 12.70 7.54 -13.48
CA ALA A 287 11.77 7.16 -12.43
C ALA A 287 10.47 6.57 -12.99
N ALA A 288 9.91 7.16 -14.05
CA ALA A 288 8.72 6.61 -14.73
C ALA A 288 8.97 5.21 -15.30
N MET A 289 10.14 4.96 -15.89
CA MET A 289 10.55 3.61 -16.31
C MET A 289 10.63 2.63 -15.12
N ASP A 290 11.12 3.07 -13.97
CA ASP A 290 11.16 2.22 -12.76
C ASP A 290 9.76 1.90 -12.24
N VAL A 291 8.79 2.83 -12.35
CA VAL A 291 7.37 2.54 -12.07
C VAL A 291 6.82 1.49 -13.02
N ILE A 292 7.14 1.57 -14.32
CA ILE A 292 6.71 0.54 -15.28
C ILE A 292 7.35 -0.82 -14.97
N ARG A 293 8.64 -0.86 -14.60
CA ARG A 293 9.29 -2.11 -14.14
C ARG A 293 8.61 -2.69 -12.92
N PHE A 294 8.22 -1.85 -11.97
CA PHE A 294 7.47 -2.26 -10.79
C PHE A 294 6.11 -2.88 -11.16
N VAL A 295 5.34 -2.25 -12.05
CA VAL A 295 4.07 -2.81 -12.58
C VAL A 295 4.29 -4.15 -13.29
N MET A 296 5.32 -4.25 -14.13
CA MET A 296 5.66 -5.48 -14.85
C MET A 296 6.02 -6.63 -13.89
N ASN A 297 6.85 -6.36 -12.88
CA ASN A 297 7.23 -7.38 -11.89
C ASN A 297 6.01 -7.90 -11.12
N ASP A 298 5.10 -7.00 -10.78
CA ASP A 298 3.89 -7.35 -10.06
C ASP A 298 2.95 -8.18 -10.91
N MET A 299 2.79 -7.88 -12.19
CA MET A 299 2.01 -8.68 -13.13
C MET A 299 2.52 -10.11 -13.28
N LEU A 300 3.85 -10.30 -13.26
CA LEU A 300 4.45 -11.64 -13.31
C LEU A 300 4.21 -12.43 -12.03
N THR A 301 4.09 -11.72 -10.91
CA THR A 301 4.16 -12.33 -9.59
C THR A 301 2.79 -12.49 -8.95
N PHE A 302 1.85 -11.56 -9.16
CA PHE A 302 0.60 -11.48 -8.42
C PHE A 302 -0.63 -11.97 -9.19
N ALA A 303 -1.48 -12.71 -8.48
CA ALA A 303 -2.78 -13.16 -8.99
C ALA A 303 -3.83 -12.03 -9.16
N ASN A 304 -3.66 -10.88 -8.49
CA ASN A 304 -4.58 -9.74 -8.55
C ASN A 304 -3.81 -8.45 -8.93
N HIS A 305 -3.65 -8.20 -10.22
CA HIS A 305 -2.78 -7.13 -10.75
C HIS A 305 -3.54 -5.99 -11.46
N ASP A 306 -4.87 -5.97 -11.45
CA ASP A 306 -5.68 -4.99 -12.20
C ASP A 306 -5.35 -3.54 -11.84
N LEU A 307 -5.17 -3.25 -10.55
CA LEU A 307 -4.81 -1.90 -10.09
C LEU A 307 -3.40 -1.51 -10.55
N GLN A 308 -2.48 -2.47 -10.66
CA GLN A 308 -1.12 -2.20 -11.12
C GLN A 308 -1.09 -1.87 -12.60
N LEU A 309 -1.91 -2.57 -13.40
CA LEU A 309 -2.15 -2.19 -14.78
C LEU A 309 -2.73 -0.78 -14.89
N ALA A 310 -3.68 -0.42 -14.02
CA ALA A 310 -4.24 0.94 -14.01
C ALA A 310 -3.18 2.02 -13.69
N ILE A 311 -2.29 1.75 -12.73
CA ILE A 311 -1.15 2.65 -12.42
C ILE A 311 -0.23 2.78 -13.63
N GLY A 312 0.18 1.67 -14.24
CA GLY A 312 1.04 1.68 -15.42
C GLY A 312 0.41 2.43 -16.59
N ASN A 313 -0.87 2.19 -16.87
CA ASN A 313 -1.61 2.89 -17.91
C ASN A 313 -1.68 4.40 -17.66
N SER A 314 -1.86 4.83 -16.40
CA SER A 314 -1.86 6.25 -16.06
C SER A 314 -0.50 6.91 -16.33
N ILE A 315 0.61 6.22 -16.08
CA ILE A 315 1.95 6.74 -16.39
C ILE A 315 2.14 6.85 -17.91
N VAL A 316 1.77 5.81 -18.67
CA VAL A 316 1.88 5.81 -20.13
C VAL A 316 1.01 6.90 -20.77
N GLN A 317 -0.17 7.17 -20.23
CA GLN A 317 -1.03 8.26 -20.71
C GLN A 317 -0.40 9.65 -20.53
N ASN A 318 0.38 9.86 -19.47
CA ASN A 318 1.05 11.13 -19.20
C ASN A 318 2.36 11.28 -19.99
N GLU A 319 3.17 10.23 -20.04
CA GLU A 319 4.52 10.27 -20.64
C GLU A 319 4.55 9.94 -22.14
N GLY A 320 3.50 9.28 -22.63
CA GLY A 320 3.42 8.76 -23.99
C GLY A 320 4.08 7.39 -24.17
N TYR A 321 3.79 6.78 -25.31
CA TYR A 321 4.23 5.42 -25.65
C TYR A 321 5.74 5.31 -25.89
N ASP A 322 6.43 6.42 -26.15
CA ASP A 322 7.90 6.49 -26.24
C ASP A 322 8.58 6.02 -24.94
N LEU A 323 7.90 6.13 -23.79
CA LEU A 323 8.40 5.59 -22.52
C LEU A 323 8.58 4.07 -22.61
N LEU A 324 7.58 3.36 -23.14
CA LEU A 324 7.57 1.91 -23.25
C LEU A 324 8.59 1.41 -24.27
N ILE A 325 8.74 2.13 -25.39
CA ILE A 325 9.75 1.84 -26.41
C ILE A 325 11.14 2.01 -25.81
N ASN A 326 11.41 3.13 -25.14
CA ASN A 326 12.72 3.36 -24.51
C ASN A 326 13.04 2.34 -23.42
N LEU A 327 12.04 1.95 -22.62
CA LEU A 327 12.20 0.89 -21.64
C LEU A 327 12.57 -0.44 -22.32
N PHE A 328 11.87 -0.79 -23.40
CA PHE A 328 12.19 -1.97 -24.19
C PHE A 328 13.61 -1.89 -24.79
N SER A 329 14.00 -0.77 -25.38
CA SER A 329 15.35 -0.61 -25.95
C SER A 329 16.46 -0.72 -24.90
N LYS A 330 16.18 -0.34 -23.65
CA LYS A 330 17.14 -0.40 -22.53
C LYS A 330 17.26 -1.82 -21.96
N ASP A 331 16.14 -2.51 -21.79
CA ASP A 331 16.09 -3.76 -21.04
C ASP A 331 15.97 -5.00 -21.95
N TYR A 332 15.54 -4.80 -23.20
CA TYR A 332 15.09 -5.83 -24.15
C TYR A 332 14.08 -6.83 -23.58
N ASN A 333 13.36 -6.44 -22.52
CA ASN A 333 12.36 -7.26 -21.87
C ASN A 333 11.03 -7.19 -22.63
N THR A 334 10.76 -8.22 -23.43
CA THR A 334 9.53 -8.34 -24.24
C THR A 334 8.23 -8.33 -23.43
N PHE A 335 8.31 -8.60 -22.11
CA PHE A 335 7.13 -8.61 -21.24
C PHE A 335 6.44 -7.23 -21.15
N VAL A 336 7.15 -6.14 -21.44
CA VAL A 336 6.53 -4.80 -21.54
C VAL A 336 5.37 -4.79 -22.54
N PHE A 337 5.50 -5.51 -23.66
CA PHE A 337 4.46 -5.61 -24.69
C PHE A 337 3.40 -6.68 -24.40
N VAL A 338 3.61 -7.50 -23.36
CA VAL A 338 2.55 -8.34 -22.79
C VAL A 338 1.69 -7.51 -21.83
N CYS A 339 2.32 -6.65 -21.04
CA CYS A 339 1.63 -5.73 -20.14
C CYS A 339 0.86 -4.63 -20.87
N PHE A 340 1.49 -4.09 -21.92
CA PHE A 340 0.96 -3.01 -22.74
C PHE A 340 0.95 -3.51 -24.20
N PRO A 341 -0.14 -4.16 -24.65
CA PRO A 341 -0.17 -4.80 -25.95
C PRO A 341 0.05 -3.80 -27.09
N ILE A 342 0.90 -4.14 -28.06
CA ILE A 342 1.20 -3.30 -29.24
C ILE A 342 -0.07 -2.90 -29.99
N SER A 343 -1.10 -3.75 -29.99
CA SER A 343 -2.41 -3.46 -30.58
C SER A 343 -3.12 -2.24 -29.99
N THR A 344 -2.75 -1.83 -28.77
CA THR A 344 -3.28 -0.63 -28.09
C THR A 344 -2.55 0.66 -28.45
N PHE A 345 -1.43 0.57 -29.15
CA PHE A 345 -0.62 1.74 -29.51
C PHE A 345 -1.22 2.44 -30.73
N PRO A 346 -1.07 3.78 -30.84
CA PRO A 346 -1.38 4.50 -32.06
C PRO A 346 -0.61 3.96 -33.28
N PRO A 347 -1.18 3.99 -34.49
CA PRO A 347 -0.58 3.41 -35.69
C PRO A 347 0.85 3.89 -36.00
N GLU A 348 1.17 5.15 -35.69
CA GLU A 348 2.48 5.77 -35.88
C GLU A 348 3.60 5.08 -35.10
N TYR A 349 3.29 4.39 -34.00
CA TYR A 349 4.27 3.69 -33.18
C TYR A 349 4.57 2.27 -33.68
N ARG A 350 3.81 1.74 -34.64
CA ARG A 350 4.00 0.38 -35.16
C ARG A 350 5.39 0.19 -35.79
N GLU A 351 5.79 1.09 -36.68
CA GLU A 351 7.11 0.99 -37.34
C GLU A 351 8.28 1.16 -36.36
N PRO A 352 8.30 2.18 -35.47
CA PRO A 352 9.32 2.29 -34.43
C PRO A 352 9.46 1.03 -33.55
N ILE A 353 8.34 0.45 -33.11
CA ILE A 353 8.36 -0.78 -32.30
C ILE A 353 8.94 -1.95 -33.10
N ARG A 354 8.56 -2.10 -34.37
CA ARG A 354 9.10 -3.14 -35.26
C ARG A 354 10.62 -3.02 -35.39
N GLU A 355 11.14 -1.81 -35.62
CA GLU A 355 12.58 -1.57 -35.71
C GLU A 355 13.32 -1.94 -34.42
N GLU A 356 12.78 -1.59 -33.25
CA GLU A 356 13.38 -1.96 -31.96
C GLU A 356 13.35 -3.48 -31.71
N LEU A 357 12.26 -4.16 -32.08
CA LEU A 357 12.18 -5.63 -32.01
C LEU A 357 13.23 -6.28 -32.93
N GLU A 358 13.41 -5.78 -34.16
CA GLU A 358 14.44 -6.27 -35.08
C GLU A 358 15.87 -6.03 -34.55
N LYS A 359 16.13 -4.88 -33.90
CA LYS A 359 17.41 -4.60 -33.22
C LYS A 359 17.65 -5.58 -32.08
N ALA A 360 16.63 -5.85 -31.26
CA ALA A 360 16.70 -6.80 -30.16
C ALA A 360 17.03 -8.23 -30.64
N ILE A 361 16.48 -8.68 -31.77
CA ILE A 361 16.84 -9.97 -32.39
C ILE A 361 18.34 -10.02 -32.70
N ARG A 362 18.88 -8.98 -33.34
CA ARG A 362 20.32 -8.94 -33.69
C ARG A 362 21.20 -8.97 -32.45
N PHE A 363 20.80 -8.25 -31.40
CA PHE A 363 21.49 -8.26 -30.11
C PHE A 363 21.54 -9.67 -29.51
N TYR A 364 20.40 -10.35 -29.40
CA TYR A 364 20.35 -11.70 -28.83
C TYR A 364 21.01 -12.76 -29.74
N ALA A 365 20.90 -12.64 -31.06
CA ALA A 365 21.57 -13.52 -32.01
C ALA A 365 23.10 -13.47 -31.83
N GLY A 366 23.68 -12.27 -31.65
CA GLY A 366 25.11 -12.14 -31.34
C GLY A 366 25.50 -12.78 -30.01
N ARG A 367 24.62 -12.72 -29.00
CA ARG A 367 24.87 -13.38 -27.70
C ARG A 367 24.80 -14.91 -27.76
N MET A 368 24.16 -15.50 -28.76
CA MET A 368 24.09 -16.96 -28.93
C MET A 368 25.43 -17.61 -29.25
N GLU A 369 26.40 -16.82 -29.71
CA GLU A 369 27.77 -17.28 -29.95
C GLU A 369 28.45 -17.67 -28.63
N HIS A 370 27.99 -17.13 -27.50
CA HIS A 370 28.47 -17.48 -26.16
C HIS A 370 27.61 -18.58 -25.53
N ASP A 371 28.25 -19.70 -25.14
CA ASP A 371 27.57 -20.87 -24.53
C ASP A 371 26.71 -20.49 -23.32
N GLU A 372 27.18 -19.55 -22.48
CA GLU A 372 26.49 -19.08 -21.26
C GLU A 372 25.12 -18.45 -21.54
N TYR A 373 24.96 -17.75 -22.67
CA TYR A 373 23.75 -16.98 -22.98
C TYR A 373 22.91 -17.59 -24.09
N ARG A 374 23.34 -18.70 -24.69
CA ARG A 374 22.69 -19.27 -25.88
C ARG A 374 21.23 -19.64 -25.65
N LEU A 375 20.93 -20.33 -24.55
CA LEU A 375 19.57 -20.80 -24.27
C LEU A 375 18.61 -19.63 -23.97
N SER A 376 19.02 -18.71 -23.10
CA SER A 376 18.21 -17.53 -22.75
C SER A 376 18.02 -16.59 -23.95
N SER A 377 19.05 -16.43 -24.79
CA SER A 377 18.93 -15.63 -26.02
C SER A 377 17.99 -16.27 -27.04
N PHE A 378 17.94 -17.61 -27.11
CA PHE A 378 17.01 -18.33 -28.00
C PHE A 378 15.56 -18.16 -27.58
N GLU A 379 15.30 -18.20 -26.28
CA GLU A 379 13.98 -17.91 -25.73
C GLU A 379 13.54 -16.47 -26.06
N GLN A 380 14.43 -15.49 -25.88
CA GLN A 380 14.11 -14.09 -26.20
C GLN A 380 13.86 -13.87 -27.69
N VAL A 381 14.69 -14.43 -28.58
CA VAL A 381 14.46 -14.36 -30.04
C VAL A 381 13.11 -14.99 -30.41
N SER A 382 12.74 -16.10 -29.80
CA SER A 382 11.45 -16.75 -30.02
C SER A 382 10.27 -15.88 -29.58
N ASN A 383 10.38 -15.24 -28.40
CA ASN A 383 9.38 -14.31 -27.89
C ASN A 383 9.22 -13.07 -28.79
N ILE A 384 10.34 -12.50 -29.26
CA ILE A 384 10.32 -11.35 -30.17
C ILE A 384 9.69 -11.74 -31.51
N ASN A 385 10.07 -12.88 -32.09
CA ASN A 385 9.48 -13.38 -33.33
C ASN A 385 7.97 -13.60 -33.20
N ARG A 386 7.51 -14.09 -32.05
CA ARG A 386 6.08 -14.21 -31.76
C ARG A 386 5.38 -12.85 -31.79
N LEU A 387 5.95 -11.83 -31.14
CA LEU A 387 5.40 -10.46 -31.18
C LEU A 387 5.35 -9.89 -32.60
N LEU A 388 6.42 -10.07 -33.39
CA LEU A 388 6.47 -9.65 -34.79
C LEU A 388 5.39 -10.34 -35.63
N MET A 389 5.24 -11.66 -35.45
CA MET A 389 4.25 -12.47 -36.14
C MET A 389 2.81 -12.11 -35.73
N GLU A 390 2.55 -11.85 -34.45
CA GLU A 390 1.19 -11.52 -33.97
C GLU A 390 0.75 -10.14 -34.44
N ASN A 391 1.67 -9.17 -34.54
CA ASN A 391 1.31 -7.76 -34.74
C ASN A 391 1.58 -7.22 -36.16
N TYR A 392 2.40 -7.90 -36.99
CA TYR A 392 2.88 -7.35 -38.28
C TYR A 392 2.71 -8.30 -39.49
N LYS A 393 1.93 -9.38 -39.34
CA LYS A 393 1.78 -10.46 -40.35
C LYS A 393 1.27 -10.05 -41.74
N GLU A 394 0.75 -8.84 -41.95
CA GLU A 394 0.19 -8.41 -43.24
C GLU A 394 1.17 -7.73 -44.21
N TYR A 395 2.40 -7.40 -43.83
CA TYR A 395 3.35 -6.75 -44.74
C TYR A 395 4.19 -7.71 -45.61
N GLY A 396 3.93 -9.02 -45.53
CA GLY A 396 4.57 -10.05 -46.35
C GLY A 396 3.90 -10.34 -47.70
N LYS A 397 3.00 -9.46 -48.17
CA LYS A 397 2.42 -9.53 -49.52
C LYS A 397 2.50 -8.15 -50.18
N ASN A 398 3.70 -7.78 -50.62
CA ASN A 398 3.96 -6.98 -51.82
C ASN A 398 5.48 -6.75 -51.89
N GLY A 399 6.15 -7.70 -52.53
CA GLY A 399 7.56 -7.67 -52.91
C GLY A 399 7.80 -8.74 -53.95
#